data_AF-A0A2N1YKU8-F1
#
_entry.id   AF-A0A2N1YKU8-F1
#
_cell.length_a   1.000
_cell.length_b   1.000
_cell.length_c   1.000
_cell.angle_alpha   90.00
_cell.angle_beta   90.00
_cell.angle_gamma   90.00
#
_symmetry.space_group_name_H-M   'P 1'
#
loop_
_entity.id
_entity.type
_entity.pdbx_description
1 polymer ?
#
loop_
_entity_poly.entity_id
_entity_poly.type
_entity_poly.pdbx_seq_one_letter_code
_entity_poly.pdbx_strand_id
1 'polypeptide(L)'
;MNQHRPANRMPLPLAVEKDHTYYWCSCGMSSTQPFCDGSHKDSSMAPVAYTATRDQIVFFCGCKQSRKGPVCDGTHSRLPKSSNESPQHGNGT
;
A
#
# COMPACT_ATOMS: atom_id res chain seq x y z
N MET A 1 -11.30 10.11 12.96
CA MET A 1 -11.61 8.92 12.15
C MET A 1 -10.29 8.27 11.74
N ASN A 2 -9.89 7.17 12.39
CA ASN A 2 -8.62 6.46 12.16
C ASN A 2 -8.88 5.15 11.42
N GLN A 3 -9.37 5.22 10.19
CA GLN A 3 -9.55 4.02 9.39
C GLN A 3 -8.53 4.01 8.26
N HIS A 4 -7.69 2.97 8.25
CA HIS A 4 -6.79 2.68 7.14
C HIS A 4 -7.61 2.54 5.86
N ARG A 5 -7.54 3.55 4.99
CA ARG A 5 -8.22 3.53 3.70
C ARG A 5 -7.34 2.79 2.69
N PRO A 6 -7.84 1.74 2.01
CA PRO A 6 -7.14 1.16 0.88
C PRO A 6 -6.91 2.22 -0.20
N ALA A 7 -5.66 2.40 -0.64
CA ALA A 7 -5.33 3.22 -1.80
C ALA A 7 -5.38 2.39 -3.09
N ASN A 8 -5.02 1.11 -3.00
CA ASN A 8 -5.16 0.10 -4.05
C ASN A 8 -5.48 -1.26 -3.40
N ARG A 9 -6.29 -2.11 -4.02
CA ARG A 9 -6.58 -3.47 -3.52
C ARG A 9 -5.51 -4.50 -3.93
N MET A 10 -4.52 -4.10 -4.72
CA MET A 10 -3.37 -4.92 -5.11
C MET A 10 -2.06 -4.33 -4.56
N PRO A 11 -0.99 -5.14 -4.42
CA PRO A 11 0.34 -4.62 -4.15
C PRO A 11 0.87 -3.79 -5.31
N LEU A 12 1.71 -2.81 -5.00
CA LEU A 12 2.37 -1.95 -5.98
C LEU A 12 3.84 -2.41 -6.13
N PRO A 13 4.22 -3.04 -7.26
CA PRO A 13 5.61 -3.40 -7.51
C PRO A 13 6.44 -2.16 -7.81
N LEU A 14 7.56 -1.98 -7.11
CA LEU A 14 8.51 -0.90 -7.37
C LEU A 14 9.95 -1.38 -7.20
N ALA A 15 10.84 -0.96 -8.10
CA ALA A 15 12.27 -1.09 -7.89
C ALA A 15 12.73 -0.22 -6.73
N VAL A 16 13.56 -0.79 -5.86
CA VAL A 16 14.24 -0.10 -4.77
C VAL A 16 15.74 -0.30 -4.90
N GLU A 17 16.50 0.67 -4.45
CA GLU A 17 17.96 0.69 -4.45
C GLU A 17 18.47 0.43 -3.03
N LYS A 18 19.54 -0.34 -2.91
CA LYS A 18 20.19 -0.67 -1.65
C LYS A 18 20.52 0.60 -0.84
N ASP A 19 20.33 0.53 0.47
CA ASP A 19 20.64 1.58 1.44
C ASP A 19 19.77 2.85 1.30
N HIS A 20 18.86 2.92 0.31
CA HIS A 20 17.87 3.97 0.21
C HIS A 20 16.68 3.71 1.15
N THR A 21 16.22 4.78 1.80
CA THR A 21 15.04 4.76 2.67
C THR A 21 13.85 5.38 1.98
N TYR A 22 12.77 4.62 1.89
CA TYR A 22 11.51 5.00 1.30
C TYR A 22 10.45 5.18 2.39
N TYR A 23 9.64 6.23 2.29
CA TYR A 23 8.59 6.51 3.27
C TYR A 23 7.23 6.05 2.72
N TRP A 24 6.77 4.88 3.15
CA TRP A 24 5.51 4.30 2.72
C TRP A 24 4.32 5.05 3.31
N CYS A 25 3.32 5.35 2.46
CA CYS A 25 2.06 5.93 2.88
C CYS A 25 1.22 4.87 3.62
N SER A 26 1.06 5.06 4.92
CA SER A 26 0.24 4.21 5.80
C SER A 26 -1.24 4.61 5.84
N CYS A 27 -1.55 5.89 5.58
CA CYS A 27 -2.91 6.44 5.67
C CYS A 27 -3.78 6.21 4.43
N GLY A 28 -3.17 5.94 3.28
CA GLY A 28 -3.86 5.74 2.00
C GLY A 28 -4.35 7.01 1.30
N MET A 29 -3.99 8.19 1.81
CA MET A 29 -4.43 9.48 1.25
C MET A 29 -3.48 10.08 0.21
N SER A 30 -2.25 9.55 0.10
CA SER A 30 -1.26 10.11 -0.83
C SER A 30 -1.63 9.88 -2.29
N SER A 31 -1.37 10.90 -3.11
CA SER A 31 -1.46 10.87 -4.58
C SER A 31 -0.24 10.22 -5.25
N THR A 32 0.86 10.00 -4.52
CA THR A 32 2.12 9.41 -5.03
C THR A 32 2.36 8.01 -4.47
N GLN A 33 1.30 7.20 -4.38
CA GLN A 33 1.38 5.81 -3.92
C GLN A 33 2.51 5.04 -4.63
N PRO A 34 3.26 4.19 -3.90
CA PRO A 34 3.04 3.75 -2.53
C PRO A 34 3.59 4.70 -1.45
N PHE A 35 4.18 5.83 -1.83
CA PHE A 35 4.94 6.69 -0.93
C PHE A 35 4.11 7.82 -0.35
N CYS A 36 4.65 8.44 0.70
CA CYS A 36 4.04 9.56 1.38
C CYS A 36 4.38 10.88 0.68
N ASP A 37 3.36 11.71 0.45
CA ASP A 37 3.47 13.10 -0.04
C ASP A 37 3.11 14.15 1.02
N GLY A 38 2.85 13.74 2.26
CA GLY A 38 2.43 14.62 3.34
C GLY A 38 0.91 14.75 3.53
N SER A 39 0.07 14.10 2.70
CA SER A 39 -1.39 14.10 2.85
C SER A 39 -1.88 13.47 4.16
N HIS A 40 -0.99 12.84 4.95
CA HIS A 40 -1.33 12.27 6.25
C HIS A 40 -1.53 13.32 7.36
N LYS A 41 -1.17 14.59 7.14
CA LYS A 41 -1.20 15.65 8.16
C LYS A 41 -2.57 15.87 8.81
N ASP A 42 -3.65 15.56 8.10
CA ASP A 42 -5.03 15.66 8.62
C ASP A 42 -5.50 14.39 9.37
N SER A 43 -4.57 13.45 9.62
CA SER A 43 -4.81 12.19 10.32
C SER A 43 -3.82 12.00 11.46
N SER A 44 -4.07 11.07 12.38
CA SER A 44 -3.11 10.72 13.43
C SER A 44 -2.08 9.68 12.97
N MET A 45 -1.86 9.53 11.66
CA MET A 45 -1.03 8.48 11.08
C MET A 45 0.27 9.07 10.55
N ALA A 46 1.38 8.35 10.72
CA ALA A 46 2.69 8.72 10.20
C ALA A 46 3.13 7.74 9.10
N PRO A 47 3.93 8.19 8.12
CA PRO A 47 4.55 7.28 7.16
C PRO A 47 5.48 6.28 7.86
N VAL A 48 5.63 5.10 7.27
CA VAL A 48 6.53 4.06 7.80
C VAL A 48 7.76 3.97 6.90
N ALA A 49 8.95 4.05 7.50
CA ALA A 49 10.21 3.91 6.78
C ALA A 49 10.42 2.46 6.33
N TYR A 50 10.92 2.30 5.10
CA TYR A 50 11.42 1.06 4.54
C TYR A 50 12.81 1.33 3.99
N THR A 51 13.84 0.75 4.61
CA THR A 51 15.22 0.82 4.11
C THR A 51 15.52 -0.46 3.35
N ALA A 52 15.87 -0.33 2.07
CA ALA A 52 16.15 -1.48 1.22
C ALA A 52 17.53 -2.06 1.52
N THR A 53 17.62 -3.39 1.69
CA THR A 53 18.88 -4.08 1.98
C THR A 53 19.65 -4.49 0.72
N ARG A 54 19.03 -4.38 -0.45
CA ARG A 54 19.58 -4.70 -1.77
C ARG A 54 18.68 -4.12 -2.87
N ASP A 55 19.23 -4.02 -4.06
CA ASP A 55 18.47 -3.69 -5.27
C ASP A 55 17.49 -4.83 -5.57
N GLN A 56 16.20 -4.51 -5.64
CA GLN A 56 15.14 -5.50 -5.88
C GLN A 56 13.82 -4.83 -6.26
N ILE A 57 12.88 -5.63 -6.75
CA ILE A 57 11.47 -5.23 -6.79
C ILE A 57 10.82 -5.56 -5.44
N VAL A 58 10.18 -4.57 -4.81
CA VAL A 58 9.37 -4.73 -3.61
C VAL A 58 7.90 -4.55 -3.96
N PHE A 59 7.07 -5.43 -3.43
CA PHE A 59 5.61 -5.32 -3.53
C PHE A 59 5.07 -4.55 -2.33
N PHE A 60 4.97 -3.23 -2.45
CA PHE A 60 4.44 -2.39 -1.38
C PHE A 60 2.94 -2.60 -1.17
N CYS A 61 2.51 -2.52 0.08
CA CYS A 61 1.11 -2.69 0.46
C CYS A 61 0.26 -1.51 -0.05
N GLY A 62 -0.63 -1.79 -1.00
CA GLY A 62 -1.62 -0.84 -1.49
C GLY A 62 -2.86 -0.74 -0.59
N CYS A 63 -3.25 -1.85 0.04
CA CYS A 63 -4.51 -1.93 0.78
C CYS A 63 -4.43 -1.33 2.19
N LYS A 64 -3.21 -1.05 2.67
CA LYS A 64 -2.89 -0.45 3.97
C LYS A 64 -3.24 -1.30 5.19
N GLN A 65 -3.50 -2.59 4.96
CA GLN A 65 -3.89 -3.57 5.97
C GLN A 65 -2.84 -4.68 6.18
N SER A 66 -1.63 -4.55 5.62
CA SER A 66 -0.58 -5.53 5.83
C SER A 66 -0.11 -5.52 7.29
N ARG A 67 0.04 -6.71 7.88
CA ARG A 67 0.61 -6.88 9.22
C ARG A 67 2.13 -6.73 9.24
N LYS A 68 2.76 -6.70 8.06
CA LYS A 68 4.20 -6.44 7.86
C LYS A 68 4.49 -4.98 7.55
N GLY A 69 3.52 -4.09 7.72
CA GLY A 69 3.66 -2.67 7.42
C GLY A 69 3.82 -2.40 5.92
N PRO A 70 4.95 -1.84 5.45
CA PRO A 70 5.13 -1.39 4.07
C PRO A 70 4.97 -2.49 3.02
N VAL A 71 5.34 -3.74 3.34
CA VAL A 71 5.41 -4.84 2.37
C VAL A 71 4.11 -5.64 2.35
N CYS A 72 3.67 -6.05 1.17
CA CYS A 72 2.50 -6.90 1.01
C CYS A 72 2.67 -8.25 1.72
N ASP A 73 1.65 -8.66 2.48
CA ASP A 73 1.57 -9.96 3.16
C ASP A 73 0.37 -10.81 2.68
N GLY A 74 -0.24 -10.42 1.56
CA GLY A 74 -1.43 -11.05 1.01
C GLY A 74 -2.75 -10.68 1.69
N THR A 75 -2.78 -9.85 2.74
CA THR A 75 -4.04 -9.49 3.43
C THR A 75 -5.10 -8.88 2.52
N HIS A 76 -4.68 -8.23 1.43
CA HIS A 76 -5.59 -7.65 0.44
C HIS A 76 -6.57 -8.64 -0.20
N SER A 77 -6.20 -9.93 -0.33
CA SER A 77 -7.07 -10.94 -0.95
C SER A 77 -8.25 -11.36 -0.07
N ARG A 78 -8.21 -11.01 1.22
CA ARG A 78 -9.25 -11.35 2.22
C ARG A 78 -10.14 -10.16 2.59
N LEU A 79 -9.92 -8.98 1.99
CA LEU A 79 -10.75 -7.81 2.26
C LEU A 79 -12.11 -7.94 1.57
N PRO A 80 -13.21 -7.51 2.22
CA PRO A 80 -14.52 -7.50 1.58
C PRO A 80 -14.49 -6.65 0.31
N LYS A 81 -15.17 -7.11 -0.76
CA LYS A 81 -15.34 -6.35 -2.00
C LYS A 81 -15.98 -5.00 -1.68
N SER A 82 -15.55 -3.93 -2.35
CA SER A 82 -16.17 -2.61 -2.11
C SER A 82 -17.63 -2.75 -2.51
N SER A 83 -18.55 -2.21 -1.73
CA SER A 83 -19.98 -2.21 -2.04
C SER A 83 -20.36 -1.41 -3.28
N ASN A 84 -19.39 -1.04 -4.13
CA ASN A 84 -19.61 -0.29 -5.37
C ASN A 84 -18.69 -0.74 -6.52
N GLU A 85 -18.15 -1.96 -6.47
CA GLU A 85 -17.46 -2.57 -7.61
C GLU A 85 -18.48 -3.37 -8.43
N SER A 86 -18.88 -2.85 -9.60
CA SER A 86 -19.55 -3.65 -10.63
C SER A 86 -18.72 -4.92 -10.91
N PRO A 87 -19.33 -6.09 -11.12
CA PRO A 87 -18.60 -7.32 -11.40
C PRO A 87 -17.73 -7.13 -12.64
N GLN A 88 -16.43 -6.93 -12.47
CA GLN A 88 -15.49 -7.19 -13.55
C GLN A 88 -15.54 -8.69 -13.79
N HIS A 89 -16.06 -9.02 -14.97
CA HIS A 89 -16.29 -10.37 -15.43
C HIS A 89 -15.02 -11.20 -15.23
N GLY A 90 -15.18 -12.36 -14.60
CA GLY A 90 -14.26 -13.45 -14.86
C GLY A 90 -14.35 -13.78 -16.34
N ASN A 91 -13.20 -13.98 -16.97
CA ASN A 91 -13.12 -14.99 -18.00
C ASN A 91 -12.07 -15.98 -17.55
N GLY A 92 -12.57 -17.11 -17.05
CA GLY A 92 -11.83 -18.35 -17.12
C GLY A 92 -11.81 -18.80 -18.58
N THR A 93 -10.61 -19.04 -19.07
CA THR A 93 -10.23 -20.07 -20.04
C THR A 93 -8.84 -20.52 -19.68
#